data_AF-A0A8C6IME0-F1
#
_entry.id   AF-A0A8C6IME0-F1
#
_cell.length_a   1.000
_cell.length_b   1.000
_cell.length_c   1.000
_cell.angle_alpha   90.00
_cell.angle_beta   90.00
_cell.angle_gamma   90.00
#
_symmetry.space_group_name_H-M   'P 1'
#
loop_
_entity.id
_entity.type
_entity.pdbx_description
1 polymer ?
#
loop_
_entity_poly.entity_id
_entity_poly.type
_entity_poly.pdbx_seq_one_letter_code
_entity_poly.pdbx_strand_id
1 'polypeptide(L)'
;MAIHSCDNDIHSVLPFTGVHSQVQLQQSGAELVRPGASVKISCKAFGYTFTNHHINSVKQRPGQGLAWIGYINPYNDYTSYNQKFKGKATLTVDKSSSTAYMQLSSLTSEDSAVYYCARHSAATTS
;
A
#
# COMPACT_ATOMS: atom_id res chain seq x y z
N MET A 1 9.02 -16.85 -1.90
CA MET A 1 9.10 -15.63 -1.06
C MET A 1 7.70 -15.13 -0.85
N ALA A 2 7.37 -14.77 0.39
CA ALA A 2 6.03 -14.31 0.73
C ALA A 2 6.00 -12.79 0.75
N ILE A 3 5.16 -12.23 -0.10
CA ILE A 3 4.79 -10.82 -0.09
C ILE A 3 3.45 -10.79 0.63
N HIS A 4 3.45 -10.24 1.84
CA HIS A 4 2.22 -10.05 2.59
C HIS A 4 1.73 -8.63 2.34
N SER A 5 0.43 -8.45 2.19
CA SER A 5 -0.21 -7.14 2.23
C SER A 5 -1.15 -7.13 3.42
N CYS A 6 -1.24 -6.02 4.14
CA CYS A 6 -2.27 -5.89 5.15
C CYS A 6 -3.54 -5.35 4.52
N ASP A 7 -4.55 -6.19 4.44
CA ASP A 7 -5.91 -5.70 4.36
C ASP A 7 -6.20 -4.92 5.64
N ASN A 8 -6.60 -3.65 5.51
CA ASN A 8 -7.10 -2.86 6.63
C ASN A 8 -8.59 -3.14 6.89
N ASP A 9 -9.06 -4.32 6.47
CA ASP A 9 -10.40 -4.83 6.67
C ASP A 9 -10.47 -5.43 8.08
N ILE A 10 -11.18 -4.74 8.97
CA ILE A 10 -11.48 -5.19 10.34
C ILE A 10 -12.46 -6.37 10.36
N HIS A 11 -12.85 -6.94 9.22
CA HIS A 11 -13.79 -8.05 9.17
C HIS A 11 -13.11 -9.43 9.33
N SER A 12 -12.60 -9.70 10.54
CA SER A 12 -12.71 -11.05 11.09
C SER A 12 -14.12 -11.24 11.68
N VAL A 13 -14.98 -11.86 10.89
CA VAL A 13 -16.20 -12.61 11.26
C VAL A 13 -16.78 -12.36 12.67
N LEU A 14 -17.60 -11.32 12.84
CA LEU A 14 -18.68 -11.25 13.86
C LEU A 14 -19.81 -10.32 13.33
N PRO A 15 -21.10 -10.65 13.49
CA PRO A 15 -22.21 -9.85 12.96
C PRO A 15 -22.53 -8.72 13.93
N PHE A 16 -21.90 -7.55 13.75
CA PHE A 16 -22.40 -6.33 14.37
C PHE A 16 -23.10 -5.49 13.30
N THR A 17 -24.43 -5.39 13.44
CA THR A 17 -25.26 -4.46 12.67
C THR A 17 -24.88 -3.02 13.04
N GLY A 18 -24.01 -2.41 12.24
CA GLY A 18 -23.67 -1.00 12.35
C GLY A 18 -23.00 -0.56 11.07
N VAL A 19 -23.71 0.20 10.24
CA VAL A 19 -23.10 0.88 9.08
C VAL A 19 -22.22 2.00 9.61
N HIS A 20 -20.97 1.66 9.94
CA HIS A 20 -19.91 2.65 10.03
C HIS A 20 -19.53 3.01 8.59
N SER A 21 -19.63 4.29 8.22
CA SER A 21 -18.94 4.77 7.02
C SER A 21 -17.43 4.71 7.31
N GLN A 22 -16.84 3.54 7.09
CA GLN A 22 -15.44 3.27 7.40
C GLN A 22 -14.60 3.72 6.21
N VAL A 23 -13.77 4.74 6.43
CA VAL A 23 -12.70 5.09 5.50
C VAL A 23 -11.68 3.96 5.53
N GLN A 24 -11.47 3.29 4.39
CA GLN A 24 -10.60 2.12 4.32
C GLN A 24 -9.66 2.17 3.11
N LEU A 25 -8.49 1.54 3.28
CA LEU A 25 -7.62 1.12 2.20
C LEU A 25 -7.63 -0.41 2.18
N GLN A 26 -8.20 -0.98 1.12
CA GLN A 26 -8.23 -2.43 0.93
C GLN A 26 -7.04 -2.84 0.05
N GLN A 27 -6.27 -3.83 0.47
CA GLN A 27 -5.06 -4.24 -0.25
C GLN A 27 -5.27 -5.59 -0.93
N SER A 28 -4.58 -5.84 -2.05
CA SER A 28 -4.52 -7.20 -2.61
C SER A 28 -3.90 -8.16 -1.59
N GLY A 29 -4.45 -9.37 -1.44
CA GLY A 29 -3.95 -10.37 -0.49
C GLY A 29 -2.50 -10.81 -0.69
N ALA A 30 -2.03 -11.65 0.22
CA ALA A 30 -0.66 -12.15 0.20
C ALA A 30 -0.38 -13.02 -1.04
N GLU A 31 0.82 -12.89 -1.60
CA GLU A 31 1.25 -13.62 -2.79
C GLU A 31 2.59 -14.33 -2.56
N LEU A 32 2.67 -15.59 -3.02
CA LEU A 32 3.91 -16.36 -3.04
C LEU A 32 4.55 -16.27 -4.42
N VAL A 33 5.71 -15.62 -4.48
CA VAL A 33 6.42 -15.37 -5.74
C VAL A 33 7.79 -16.04 -5.77
N ARG A 34 8.22 -16.40 -6.99
CA ARG A 34 9.55 -16.94 -7.27
C ARG A 34 10.59 -15.80 -7.29
N PRO A 35 11.86 -16.04 -6.90
CA PRO A 35 12.93 -15.08 -7.08
C PRO A 35 13.05 -14.64 -8.55
N GLY A 36 13.35 -13.37 -8.80
CA GLY A 36 13.41 -12.76 -10.13
C GLY A 36 12.05 -12.35 -10.70
N ALA A 37 10.93 -12.80 -10.13
CA ALA A 37 9.60 -12.36 -10.54
C ALA A 37 9.31 -10.92 -10.09
N SER A 38 8.23 -10.35 -10.63
CA SER A 38 7.68 -9.07 -10.23
C SER A 38 6.28 -9.27 -9.66
N VAL A 39 5.90 -8.47 -8.66
CA VAL A 39 4.56 -8.48 -8.06
C VAL A 39 3.95 -7.09 -8.18
N LYS A 40 2.63 -7.01 -8.27
CA LYS A 40 1.88 -5.75 -8.25
C LYS A 40 0.84 -5.79 -7.14
N ILE A 41 1.08 -5.00 -6.10
CA ILE A 41 0.18 -4.85 -4.96
C ILE A 41 -0.80 -3.72 -5.27
N SER A 42 -2.10 -3.95 -5.08
CA SER A 42 -3.13 -2.92 -5.23
C SER A 42 -3.59 -2.41 -3.86
N CYS A 43 -4.00 -1.14 -3.81
CA CYS A 43 -4.47 -0.45 -2.62
C CYS A 43 -5.65 0.45 -3.00
N LYS A 44 -6.87 -0.06 -2.81
CA LYS A 44 -8.11 0.61 -3.20
C LYS A 44 -8.68 1.43 -2.05
N ALA A 45 -9.01 2.68 -2.33
CA ALA A 45 -9.57 3.60 -1.36
C ALA A 45 -11.10 3.54 -1.34
N PHE A 46 -11.67 3.59 -0.13
CA PHE A 46 -13.11 3.62 0.11
C PHE A 46 -13.45 4.69 1.14
N GLY A 47 -14.59 5.38 0.94
CA GLY A 47 -15.15 6.32 1.91
C GLY A 47 -14.46 7.69 1.97
N TYR A 48 -13.58 8.04 1.03
CA TYR A 48 -12.97 9.36 0.95
C TYR A 48 -12.57 9.75 -0.49
N THR A 49 -12.33 11.05 -0.72
CA THR A 49 -11.81 11.55 -1.99
C THR A 49 -10.35 11.15 -2.16
N PHE A 50 -10.09 10.08 -2.90
CA PHE A 50 -8.76 9.49 -3.10
C PHE A 50 -7.70 10.50 -3.53
N THR A 51 -8.05 11.44 -4.41
CA THR A 51 -7.14 12.46 -4.93
C THR A 51 -6.65 13.48 -3.91
N ASN A 52 -7.29 13.59 -2.74
CA ASN A 52 -6.93 14.58 -1.72
C ASN A 52 -5.85 14.09 -0.74
N HIS A 53 -5.35 12.86 -0.91
CA HIS A 53 -4.43 12.26 0.06
C HIS A 53 -3.22 11.62 -0.62
N HIS A 54 -2.05 11.83 -0.04
CA HIS A 54 -0.86 11.07 -0.41
C HIS A 54 -0.99 9.62 0.06
N ILE A 55 -0.65 8.70 -0.84
CA ILE A 55 -0.60 7.28 -0.53
C ILE A 55 0.87 6.89 -0.38
N ASN A 56 1.25 6.51 0.83
CA ASN A 56 2.58 6.04 1.17
C ASN A 56 2.65 4.53 1.01
N SER A 57 3.81 4.05 0.55
CA SER A 57 4.14 2.65 0.51
C SER A 57 5.28 2.34 1.47
N VAL A 58 5.10 1.30 2.28
CA VAL A 58 6.03 0.95 3.37
C VAL A 58 6.30 -0.56 3.34
N LYS A 59 7.54 -0.95 3.57
CA LYS A 59 7.99 -2.33 3.76
C LYS A 59 8.26 -2.57 5.24
N GLN A 60 7.75 -3.66 5.80
CA GLN A 60 8.06 -4.13 7.15
C GLN A 60 8.60 -5.55 7.06
N ARG A 61 9.80 -5.76 7.60
CA ARG A 61 10.36 -7.10 7.75
C ARG A 61 10.22 -7.53 9.21
N PRO A 62 9.91 -8.80 9.50
CA PRO A 62 9.90 -9.31 10.87
C PRO A 62 11.24 -9.01 11.56
N GLY A 63 11.21 -8.44 12.77
CA GLY A 63 12.41 -8.08 13.53
C GLY A 63 13.19 -6.86 13.00
N GLN A 64 12.76 -6.24 11.91
CA GLN A 64 13.29 -4.97 11.42
C GLN A 64 12.20 -3.89 11.46
N GLY A 65 12.60 -2.63 11.63
CA GLY A 65 11.66 -1.51 11.62
C GLY A 65 10.94 -1.32 10.28
N LEU A 66 10.03 -0.35 10.25
CA LEU A 66 9.36 0.08 9.03
C LEU A 66 10.36 0.80 8.10
N ALA A 67 10.37 0.40 6.83
CA ALA A 67 11.16 1.01 5.77
C ALA A 67 10.23 1.70 4.77
N TRP A 68 10.27 3.03 4.73
CA TRP A 68 9.50 3.82 3.78
C TRP A 68 10.05 3.67 2.35
N ILE A 69 9.18 3.31 1.40
CA ILE A 69 9.52 3.07 0.00
C ILE A 69 9.38 4.35 -0.81
N GLY A 70 8.25 5.04 -0.63
CA GLY A 70 7.85 6.17 -1.45
C GLY A 70 6.43 6.61 -1.15
N TYR A 71 6.01 7.70 -1.78
CA TYR A 71 4.62 8.11 -1.82
C TYR A 71 4.22 8.54 -3.23
N ILE A 72 2.93 8.44 -3.52
CA ILE A 72 2.31 9.00 -4.71
C ILE A 72 1.20 9.97 -4.32
N ASN A 73 1.15 11.12 -4.97
CA ASN A 73 0.05 12.07 -4.88
C ASN A 73 -0.95 11.80 -6.02
N PRO A 74 -2.15 11.26 -5.75
CA PRO A 74 -3.10 10.95 -6.81
C PRO A 74 -3.72 12.19 -7.45
N TYR A 75 -3.54 13.40 -6.89
CA TYR A 75 -3.98 14.64 -7.53
C TYR A 75 -3.21 14.90 -8.83
N ASN A 76 -1.88 14.95 -8.76
CA ASN A 76 -0.99 15.38 -9.84
C ASN A 76 0.00 14.30 -10.30
N ASP A 77 -0.18 13.06 -9.82
CA ASP A 77 0.65 11.89 -10.13
C ASP A 77 2.12 12.04 -9.73
N TYR A 78 2.42 13.01 -8.86
CA TYR A 78 3.76 13.23 -8.33
C TYR A 78 4.18 12.04 -7.46
N THR A 79 5.37 11.51 -7.72
CA THR A 79 5.95 10.40 -6.95
C THR A 79 7.27 10.81 -6.33
N SER A 80 7.50 10.36 -5.10
CA SER A 80 8.78 10.46 -4.41
C SER A 80 9.18 9.10 -3.89
N TYR A 81 10.48 8.78 -3.96
CA TYR A 81 11.04 7.49 -3.59
C TYR A 81 12.18 7.64 -2.61
N ASN A 82 12.27 6.68 -1.70
CA ASN A 82 13.50 6.44 -0.95
C ASN A 82 14.56 5.87 -1.90
N GLN A 83 15.79 6.37 -1.80
CA GLN A 83 16.90 5.99 -2.67
C GLN A 83 17.17 4.47 -2.68
N LYS A 84 16.91 3.77 -1.57
CA LYS A 84 17.07 2.30 -1.48
C LYS A 84 16.11 1.51 -2.37
N PHE A 85 14.96 2.09 -2.71
CA PHE A 85 13.91 1.42 -3.49
C PHE A 85 13.76 1.99 -4.90
N LYS A 86 14.51 3.02 -5.24
CA LYS A 86 14.52 3.61 -6.58
C LYS A 86 14.95 2.56 -7.61
N GLY A 87 14.13 2.35 -8.64
CA GLY A 87 14.35 1.32 -9.67
C GLY A 87 13.89 -0.10 -9.28
N LYS A 88 13.64 -0.35 -7.99
CA LYS A 88 13.07 -1.62 -7.51
C LYS A 88 11.54 -1.54 -7.41
N ALA A 89 11.03 -0.43 -6.91
CA ALA A 89 9.61 -0.16 -6.76
C ALA A 89 9.14 0.89 -7.76
N THR A 90 7.94 0.69 -8.30
CA THR A 90 7.21 1.64 -9.15
C THR A 90 5.84 1.88 -8.54
N LEU A 91 5.54 3.13 -8.22
CA LEU A 91 4.24 3.56 -7.70
C LEU A 91 3.41 4.15 -8.82
N THR A 92 2.17 3.71 -8.95
CA THR A 92 1.19 4.24 -9.92
C THR A 92 -0.18 4.42 -9.28
N VAL A 93 -1.04 5.21 -9.90
CA VAL A 93 -2.43 5.39 -9.48
C VAL A 93 -3.37 5.24 -10.65
N ASP A 94 -4.56 4.71 -10.37
CA ASP A 94 -5.72 4.76 -11.23
C ASP A 94 -6.82 5.54 -10.49
N LYS A 95 -7.04 6.78 -10.94
CA LYS A 95 -8.00 7.70 -10.33
C LYS A 95 -9.44 7.24 -10.57
N SER A 96 -9.72 6.55 -11.68
CA SER A 96 -11.06 6.09 -12.04
C SER A 96 -11.58 5.01 -11.08
N SER A 97 -10.68 4.12 -10.63
CA SER A 97 -10.98 3.08 -9.66
C SER A 97 -10.57 3.43 -8.22
N SER A 98 -10.04 4.63 -7.99
CA SER A 98 -9.48 5.07 -6.70
C SER A 98 -8.45 4.08 -6.13
N THR A 99 -7.58 3.55 -6.98
CA THR A 99 -6.62 2.50 -6.62
C THR A 99 -5.19 2.99 -6.82
N ALA A 100 -4.37 2.88 -5.79
CA ALA A 100 -2.91 3.00 -5.90
C ALA A 100 -2.31 1.61 -6.13
N TYR A 101 -1.21 1.54 -6.85
CA TYR A 101 -0.46 0.32 -7.08
C TYR A 101 1.01 0.51 -6.74
N MET A 102 1.57 -0.53 -6.15
CA MET A 102 3.02 -0.68 -5.96
C MET A 102 3.48 -1.93 -6.70
N GLN A 103 4.25 -1.72 -7.75
CA GLN A 103 4.91 -2.79 -8.46
C GLN A 103 6.33 -2.94 -7.94
N LEU A 104 6.72 -4.15 -7.56
CA LEU A 104 8.08 -4.50 -7.16
C LEU A 104 8.66 -5.43 -8.21
N SER A 105 9.84 -5.10 -8.73
CA SER A 105 10.47 -5.83 -9.82
C SER A 105 11.70 -6.62 -9.36
N SER A 106 12.01 -7.71 -10.07
CA SER A 106 13.24 -8.50 -9.87
C SER A 106 13.44 -8.93 -8.41
N LEU A 107 12.40 -9.47 -7.78
CA LEU A 107 12.35 -9.75 -6.34
C LEU A 107 13.44 -10.75 -5.90
N THR A 108 14.08 -10.50 -4.76
CA THR A 108 15.07 -11.41 -4.14
C THR A 108 14.58 -11.89 -2.78
N SER A 109 15.19 -12.90 -2.17
CA SER A 109 14.78 -13.39 -0.83
C SER A 109 14.69 -12.29 0.23
N GLU A 110 15.51 -11.24 0.11
CA GLU A 110 15.49 -10.06 0.99
C GLU A 110 14.23 -9.20 0.84
N ASP A 111 13.45 -9.40 -0.22
CA ASP A 111 12.18 -8.74 -0.45
C ASP A 111 10.99 -9.40 0.25
N SER A 112 11.19 -10.56 0.89
CA SER A 112 10.15 -11.19 1.70
C SER A 112 9.83 -10.32 2.91
N ALA A 113 8.63 -9.74 2.93
CA ALA A 113 8.21 -8.75 3.90
C ALA A 113 6.69 -8.53 3.81
N VAL A 114 6.17 -7.78 4.78
CA VAL A 114 4.83 -7.21 4.71
C VAL A 114 4.91 -5.82 4.08
N TYR A 115 4.02 -5.53 3.15
CA TYR A 115 3.96 -4.29 2.40
C TYR A 115 2.63 -3.58 2.65
N TYR A 116 2.71 -2.32 3.06
CA TYR A 116 1.57 -1.53 3.51
C TYR A 116 1.36 -0.33 2.62
N CYS A 117 0.09 -0.03 2.37
CA CYS A 117 -0.35 1.27 1.89
C CYS A 117 -0.91 2.09 3.05
N ALA A 118 -0.36 3.29 3.24
CA ALA A 118 -0.78 4.20 4.30
C ALA A 118 -1.19 5.54 3.71
N ARG A 119 -2.43 5.97 4.01
CA ARG A 119 -2.90 7.31 3.69
C ARG A 119 -2.25 8.31 4.63
N HIS A 120 -1.62 9.37 4.10
CA HIS A 120 -1.29 10.53 4.91
C HIS A 120 -2.53 11.42 5.01
N SER A 121 -3.16 11.42 6.19
CA SER A 121 -4.02 12.51 6.62
C SER A 121 -3.12 13.51 7.31
N ALA A 122 -3.04 14.76 6.84
CA ALA A 122 -2.60 15.82 7.72
C ALA A 122 -3.59 15.79 8.89
N ALA A 123 -3.15 15.30 10.05
CA ALA A 123 -3.87 15.56 11.28
C ALA A 123 -3.77 17.06 11.47
N THR A 124 -4.78 17.81 11.01
CA THR A 124 -5.01 19.15 11.53
C THR A 124 -5.35 18.92 13.00
N THR A 125 -4.32 18.92 13.86
CA THR A 125 -4.51 19.20 15.28
C THR A 125 -5.17 20.57 15.31
N SER A 126 -6.48 20.55 15.59
CA SER A 126 -7.26 21.77 15.86
C SER A 126 -6.71 22.48 17.09
#